data_AF-A0A8E3MEY9-F1
#
_entry.id   AF-A0A8E3MEY9-F1
#
_cell.length_a   1.000
_cell.length_b   1.000
_cell.length_c   1.000
_cell.angle_alpha   90.00
_cell.angle_beta   90.00
_cell.angle_gamma   90.00
#
_symmetry.space_group_name_H-M   'P 1'
#
loop_
_entity.id
_entity.type
_entity.pdbx_description
1 polymer ?
#
loop_
_entity_poly.entity_id
_entity_poly.type
_entity_poly.pdbx_seq_one_letter_code
_entity_poly.pdbx_strand_id
1 'polypeptide(L)'
;MKKSYHALNEQDYANLIFNTPLNAGLKKLFNPVSTQVDYEILEQFFLESRQSLIEMGQSIIQKARSYPVAHVPLIFILDHTSSSGGRFLRWRNLKNNKSGEPAYKYILQDETVPAEIKQALVALENDRIAFNMQMSVLNSIVRQLRECKEKNKSILELSGEYSN
;
A
#
# COMPACT_ATOMS: atom_id res chain seq x y z
N MET A 1 15.07 -28.49 -1.60
CA MET A 1 15.58 -27.12 -1.38
C MET A 1 14.65 -26.42 -0.40
N LYS A 2 15.16 -25.92 0.73
CA LYS A 2 14.38 -25.06 1.63
C LYS A 2 14.10 -23.75 0.88
N LYS A 3 12.82 -23.36 0.77
CA LYS A 3 12.40 -22.19 -0.03
C LYS A 3 12.59 -20.92 0.79
N SER A 4 13.61 -20.14 0.47
CA SER A 4 13.74 -18.77 0.98
C SER A 4 12.50 -17.94 0.63
N TYR A 5 12.24 -16.88 1.41
CA TYR A 5 11.19 -15.93 1.10
C TYR A 5 11.35 -15.37 -0.32
N HIS A 6 10.26 -15.36 -1.08
CA HIS A 6 10.21 -14.76 -2.41
C HIS A 6 9.66 -13.34 -2.32
N ALA A 7 10.56 -12.35 -2.39
CA ALA A 7 10.20 -10.94 -2.43
C ALA A 7 9.25 -10.63 -3.59
N LEU A 8 8.57 -9.48 -3.51
CA LEU A 8 7.87 -8.91 -4.65
C LEU A 8 8.81 -8.82 -5.85
N ASN A 9 8.30 -9.22 -7.01
CA ASN A 9 9.06 -9.20 -8.26
C ASN A 9 8.43 -8.25 -9.28
N GLU A 10 9.07 -8.10 -10.44
CA GLU A 10 8.58 -7.22 -11.51
C GLU A 10 7.16 -7.57 -11.97
N GLN A 11 6.76 -8.85 -11.94
CA GLN A 11 5.41 -9.25 -12.32
C GLN A 11 4.36 -8.77 -11.30
N ASP A 12 4.69 -8.78 -10.01
CA ASP A 12 3.80 -8.24 -8.97
C ASP A 12 3.53 -6.74 -9.24
N TYR A 13 4.57 -5.97 -9.59
CA TYR A 13 4.42 -4.55 -9.96
C TYR A 13 3.76 -4.36 -11.33
N ALA A 14 4.05 -5.21 -12.31
CA ALA A 14 3.41 -5.17 -13.62
C ALA A 14 1.90 -5.35 -13.52
N ASN A 15 1.43 -6.25 -12.64
CA ASN A 15 -0.01 -6.42 -12.40
C ASN A 15 -0.65 -5.12 -11.88
N LEU A 16 0.01 -4.43 -10.93
CA LEU A 16 -0.48 -3.14 -10.44
C LEU A 16 -0.49 -2.07 -11.55
N ILE A 17 0.55 -2.02 -12.38
CA ILE A 17 0.74 -0.97 -13.40
C ILE A 17 -0.17 -1.16 -14.62
N PHE A 18 -0.35 -2.40 -15.07
CA PHE A 18 -1.00 -2.73 -16.34
C PHE A 18 -2.40 -3.31 -16.20
N ASN A 19 -2.74 -3.92 -15.06
CA ASN A 19 -4.08 -4.51 -14.83
C ASN A 19 -5.00 -3.60 -14.00
N THR A 20 -4.57 -2.37 -13.74
CA THR A 20 -5.37 -1.34 -13.06
C THR A 20 -5.33 -0.04 -13.87
N PRO A 21 -6.24 0.91 -13.60
CA PRO A 21 -6.19 2.20 -14.27
C PRO A 21 -5.07 3.12 -13.75
N LEU A 22 -4.08 2.65 -12.96
CA LEU A 22 -3.02 3.47 -12.39
C LEU A 22 -2.30 4.33 -13.44
N ASN A 23 -1.89 3.73 -14.55
CA ASN A 23 -1.22 4.44 -15.64
C ASN A 23 -2.13 5.48 -16.30
N ALA A 24 -3.40 5.15 -16.51
CA ALA A 24 -4.38 6.07 -17.07
C ALA A 24 -4.66 7.23 -16.10
N GLY A 25 -4.77 6.93 -14.81
CA GLY A 25 -4.94 7.90 -13.73
C GLY A 25 -3.77 8.86 -13.61
N LEU A 26 -2.53 8.37 -13.61
CA LEU A 26 -1.36 9.24 -13.59
C LEU A 26 -1.29 10.14 -14.83
N LYS A 27 -1.56 9.60 -16.02
CA LYS A 27 -1.61 10.42 -17.25
C LYS A 27 -2.70 11.48 -17.19
N LYS A 28 -3.92 11.12 -16.78
CA LYS A 28 -5.05 12.06 -16.69
C LYS A 28 -4.82 13.10 -15.59
N LEU A 29 -4.17 12.74 -14.48
CA LEU A 29 -3.89 13.64 -13.36
C LEU A 29 -3.03 14.84 -13.76
N PHE A 30 -2.11 14.64 -14.72
CA PHE A 30 -1.22 15.69 -15.23
C PHE A 30 -1.68 16.28 -16.57
N ASN A 31 -2.88 15.93 -17.04
CA ASN A 31 -3.56 16.58 -18.15
C ASN A 31 -4.52 17.67 -17.63
N PRO A 32 -5.11 18.51 -18.50
CA PRO A 32 -6.16 19.42 -18.09
C PRO A 32 -7.32 18.70 -17.39
N VAL A 33 -7.66 19.17 -16.19
CA VAL A 33 -8.77 18.70 -15.35
C VAL A 33 -9.59 19.93 -14.99
N SER A 34 -10.85 20.00 -15.44
CA SER A 34 -11.65 21.23 -15.32
C SER A 34 -13.07 21.01 -14.81
N THR A 35 -13.54 19.76 -14.80
CA THR A 35 -14.92 19.45 -14.39
C THR A 35 -14.97 18.58 -13.14
N GLN A 36 -16.09 18.63 -12.42
CA GLN A 36 -16.36 17.71 -11.31
C GLN A 36 -16.23 16.23 -11.73
N VAL A 37 -16.75 15.91 -12.92
CA VAL A 37 -16.69 14.56 -13.50
C VAL A 37 -15.24 14.11 -13.72
N ASP A 38 -14.34 15.00 -14.12
CA ASP A 38 -12.92 14.66 -14.27
C ASP A 38 -12.30 14.22 -12.94
N TYR A 39 -12.61 14.93 -11.84
CA TYR A 39 -12.14 14.57 -10.51
C TYR A 39 -12.74 13.24 -10.03
N GLU A 40 -14.01 12.97 -10.33
CA GLU A 40 -14.67 11.70 -9.99
C GLU A 40 -14.05 10.51 -10.73
N ILE A 41 -13.78 10.65 -12.04
CA ILE A 41 -13.10 9.63 -12.84
C ILE A 41 -11.68 9.37 -12.30
N LEU A 42 -10.93 10.44 -12.02
CA LEU A 42 -9.60 10.32 -11.42
C LEU A 42 -9.67 9.62 -10.06
N GLU A 43 -10.62 10.02 -9.19
CA GLU A 43 -10.80 9.40 -7.87
C GLU A 43 -11.02 7.90 -8.02
N GLN A 44 -11.91 7.49 -8.94
CA GLN A 44 -12.21 6.09 -9.21
C GLN A 44 -10.97 5.32 -9.68
N PHE A 45 -10.17 5.88 -10.59
CA PHE A 45 -8.93 5.24 -11.06
C PHE A 45 -7.96 4.94 -9.91
N PHE A 46 -7.74 5.90 -9.00
CA PHE A 46 -6.83 5.69 -7.88
C PHE A 46 -7.42 4.80 -6.79
N LEU A 47 -8.75 4.77 -6.61
CA LEU A 47 -9.43 3.84 -5.71
C LEU A 47 -9.29 2.39 -6.18
N GLU A 48 -9.47 2.12 -7.47
CA GLU A 48 -9.28 0.79 -8.07
C GLU A 48 -7.82 0.34 -7.96
N SER A 49 -6.89 1.22 -8.30
CA SER A 49 -5.44 0.96 -8.17
C SER A 49 -5.06 0.65 -6.72
N ARG A 50 -5.66 1.36 -5.76
CA ARG A 50 -5.47 1.13 -4.32
C ARG A 50 -6.00 -0.24 -3.88
N GLN A 51 -7.11 -0.70 -4.45
CA GLN A 51 -7.68 -2.01 -4.14
C GLN A 51 -6.75 -3.14 -4.60
N SER A 52 -6.18 -3.04 -5.80
CA SER A 52 -5.16 -3.99 -6.27
C SER A 52 -3.88 -3.95 -5.40
N LEU A 53 -3.46 -2.76 -4.97
CA LEU A 53 -2.34 -2.65 -4.03
C LEU A 53 -2.66 -3.39 -2.71
N ILE A 54 -3.88 -3.27 -2.17
CA ILE A 54 -4.31 -4.02 -0.97
C ILE A 54 -4.16 -5.54 -1.16
N GLU A 55 -4.52 -6.07 -2.33
CA GLU A 55 -4.36 -7.50 -2.66
C GLU A 55 -2.89 -7.91 -2.70
N MET A 56 -2.01 -7.05 -3.24
CA MET A 56 -0.56 -7.24 -3.15
C MET A 56 -0.09 -7.29 -1.69
N GLY A 57 -0.63 -6.41 -0.83
CA GLY A 57 -0.38 -6.45 0.62
C GLY A 57 -0.80 -7.76 1.29
N GLN A 58 -1.94 -8.33 0.88
CA GLN A 58 -2.39 -9.65 1.36
C GLN A 58 -1.47 -10.78 0.89
N SER A 59 -0.96 -10.70 -0.35
CA SER A 59 0.05 -11.62 -0.87
C SER A 59 1.34 -11.56 -0.04
N ILE A 60 1.83 -10.37 0.32
CA ILE A 60 2.98 -10.22 1.22
C ILE A 60 2.73 -10.93 2.56
N ILE A 61 1.55 -10.73 3.18
CA ILE A 61 1.18 -11.41 4.43
C ILE A 61 1.21 -12.94 4.27
N GLN A 62 0.67 -13.46 3.17
CA GLN A 62 0.66 -14.89 2.91
C GLN A 62 2.07 -15.45 2.72
N LYS A 63 2.92 -14.76 1.94
CA LYS A 63 4.32 -15.13 1.75
C LYS A 63 5.10 -15.08 3.07
N ALA A 64 4.82 -14.11 3.96
CA ALA A 64 5.44 -13.99 5.28
C ALA A 64 5.08 -15.14 6.25
N ARG A 65 3.94 -15.81 6.05
CA ARG A 65 3.52 -16.99 6.84
C ARG A 65 4.25 -18.28 6.45
N SER A 66 5.10 -18.22 5.43
CA SER A 66 5.85 -19.37 4.94
C SER A 66 7.25 -19.44 5.56
N TYR A 67 7.94 -20.56 5.31
CA TYR A 67 9.38 -20.67 5.59
C TYR A 67 10.14 -19.51 4.92
N PRO A 68 11.19 -18.95 5.55
CA PRO A 68 11.73 -19.29 6.86
C PRO A 68 11.08 -18.51 8.02
N VAL A 69 10.25 -17.51 7.74
CA VAL A 69 9.73 -16.54 8.73
C VAL A 69 8.66 -17.14 9.64
N ALA A 70 7.98 -18.21 9.21
CA ALA A 70 7.09 -19.00 10.07
C ALA A 70 7.74 -19.52 11.37
N HIS A 71 9.08 -19.57 11.44
CA HIS A 71 9.82 -20.06 12.62
C HIS A 71 10.16 -18.97 13.65
N VAL A 72 9.79 -17.71 13.40
CA VAL A 72 9.94 -16.62 14.38
C VAL A 72 8.58 -16.11 14.79
N PRO A 73 8.44 -15.52 16.01
CA PRO A 73 7.15 -15.05 16.51
C PRO A 73 6.75 -13.70 15.88
N LEU A 74 6.87 -13.56 14.56
CA LEU A 74 6.58 -12.35 13.81
C LEU A 74 5.46 -12.60 12.81
N ILE A 75 4.51 -11.68 12.76
CA ILE A 75 3.47 -11.66 11.74
C ILE A 75 3.34 -10.27 11.14
N PHE A 76 2.88 -10.23 9.89
CA PHE A 76 2.28 -9.03 9.33
C PHE A 76 0.79 -8.99 9.58
N ILE A 77 0.30 -7.80 9.90
CA ILE A 77 -1.11 -7.46 9.84
C ILE A 77 -1.31 -6.33 8.83
N LEU A 78 -2.48 -6.32 8.20
CA LEU A 78 -2.94 -5.17 7.44
C LEU A 78 -3.79 -4.31 8.39
N ASP A 79 -3.27 -3.15 8.77
CA ASP A 79 -3.94 -2.25 9.71
C ASP A 79 -5.01 -1.42 8.98
N HIS A 80 -6.22 -1.43 9.54
CA HIS A 80 -7.42 -0.78 9.00
C HIS A 80 -7.74 0.55 9.70
N THR A 81 -6.93 1.00 10.66
CA THR A 81 -7.23 2.16 11.52
C THR A 81 -7.16 3.53 10.82
N SER A 82 -6.82 3.59 9.53
CA SER A 82 -6.69 4.86 8.83
C SER A 82 -8.07 5.43 8.44
N SER A 83 -8.36 6.64 8.91
CA SER A 83 -9.58 7.40 8.55
C SER A 83 -9.68 7.74 7.05
N SER A 84 -8.57 7.70 6.30
CA SER A 84 -8.55 7.88 4.84
C SER A 84 -8.88 6.60 4.06
N GLY A 85 -9.15 5.50 4.76
CA GLY A 85 -9.36 4.16 4.17
C GLY A 85 -8.06 3.47 3.73
N GLY A 86 -6.90 4.06 4.02
CA GLY A 86 -5.60 3.46 3.77
C GLY A 86 -5.36 2.20 4.61
N ARG A 87 -4.71 1.21 4.01
CA ARG A 87 -4.38 -0.07 4.67
C ARG A 87 -2.88 -0.28 4.71
N PHE A 88 -2.29 -0.33 5.90
CA PHE A 88 -0.84 -0.35 6.07
C PHE A 88 -0.36 -1.68 6.64
N LEU A 89 0.71 -2.24 6.07
CA LEU A 89 1.36 -3.41 6.63
C LEU A 89 2.14 -3.02 7.89
N ARG A 90 1.95 -3.79 8.97
CA ARG A 90 2.64 -3.61 10.25
C ARG A 90 3.12 -4.93 10.81
N TRP A 91 4.38 -4.94 11.25
CA TRP A 91 4.90 -6.04 12.05
C TRP A 91 4.20 -6.11 13.41
N ARG A 92 3.99 -7.34 13.87
CA ARG A 92 3.60 -7.66 15.25
C ARG A 92 4.44 -8.84 15.73
N ASN A 93 4.96 -8.70 16.94
CA ASN A 93 5.63 -9.80 17.62
C ASN A 93 4.65 -10.48 18.58
N LEU A 94 4.41 -11.76 18.37
CA LEU A 94 3.42 -12.55 19.11
C LEU A 94 3.82 -12.85 20.55
N LYS A 95 5.11 -12.71 20.91
CA LYS A 95 5.59 -12.99 22.27
C LYS A 95 5.52 -11.77 23.19
N ASN A 96 5.69 -10.57 22.65
CA ASN A 96 5.84 -9.35 23.45
C ASN A 96 4.95 -8.18 22.99
N ASN A 97 4.05 -8.41 22.04
CA ASN A 97 3.12 -7.43 21.45
C ASN A 97 3.78 -6.18 20.84
N LYS A 98 5.11 -6.13 20.70
CA LYS A 98 5.81 -5.04 20.03
C LYS A 98 5.44 -5.00 18.56
N SER A 99 5.45 -3.80 17.98
CA SER A 99 5.15 -3.52 16.58
C SER A 99 6.26 -2.71 15.93
N GLY A 100 6.28 -2.65 14.60
CA GLY A 100 7.30 -1.92 13.84
C GLY A 100 8.72 -2.48 14.04
N GLU A 101 9.74 -1.62 14.01
CA GLU A 101 11.14 -2.01 14.22
C GLU A 101 11.35 -2.81 15.53
N PRO A 102 10.80 -2.39 16.69
CA PRO A 102 10.93 -3.15 17.94
C PRO A 102 10.41 -4.60 17.89
N ALA A 103 9.55 -4.94 16.93
CA ALA A 103 9.05 -6.30 16.77
C ALA A 103 10.16 -7.26 16.32
N TYR A 104 10.96 -6.88 15.33
CA TYR A 104 11.94 -7.75 14.67
C TYR A 104 13.40 -7.45 15.02
N LYS A 105 13.70 -6.27 15.59
CA LYS A 105 15.08 -5.81 15.88
C LYS A 105 15.95 -6.84 16.60
N TYR A 106 15.44 -7.42 17.68
CA TYR A 106 16.18 -8.40 18.48
C TYR A 106 16.47 -9.69 17.71
N ILE A 107 15.59 -10.09 16.79
CA ILE A 107 15.77 -11.30 15.96
C ILE A 107 16.87 -11.06 14.92
N LEU A 108 16.96 -9.87 14.34
CA LEU A 108 18.04 -9.52 13.41
C LEU A 108 19.40 -9.46 14.10
N GLN A 109 19.43 -8.98 15.35
CA GLN A 109 20.66 -8.80 16.14
C GLN A 109 21.16 -10.10 16.79
N ASP A 110 20.29 -11.10 16.98
CA ASP A 110 20.66 -12.38 17.61
C ASP A 110 21.51 -13.25 16.67
N GLU A 111 22.77 -13.50 17.04
CA GLU A 111 23.73 -14.31 16.27
C GLU A 111 23.30 -15.78 16.12
N THR A 112 22.45 -16.29 17.00
CA THR A 112 21.95 -17.67 16.95
C THR A 112 20.86 -17.85 15.89
N VAL A 113 20.26 -16.76 15.40
CA VAL A 113 19.23 -16.81 14.36
C VAL A 113 19.88 -17.11 13.00
N PRO A 114 19.43 -18.18 12.30
CA PRO A 114 19.93 -18.52 10.98
C PRO A 114 19.90 -17.36 9.98
N ALA A 115 20.98 -17.22 9.19
CA ALA A 115 21.12 -16.16 8.19
C ALA A 115 19.93 -16.10 7.21
N GLU A 116 19.35 -17.25 6.83
CA GLU A 116 18.20 -17.32 5.94
C GLU A 116 16.96 -16.62 6.52
N ILE A 117 16.71 -16.74 7.83
CA ILE A 117 15.64 -16.00 8.51
C ILE A 117 15.92 -14.49 8.44
N LYS A 118 17.16 -14.07 8.75
CA LYS A 118 17.53 -12.65 8.71
C LYS A 118 17.38 -12.06 7.32
N GLN A 119 17.83 -12.76 6.29
CA GLN A 119 17.67 -12.35 4.88
C GLN A 119 16.20 -12.22 4.49
N ALA A 120 15.37 -13.18 4.87
CA ALA A 120 13.93 -13.12 4.61
C ALA A 120 13.25 -11.95 5.33
N LEU A 121 13.65 -11.64 6.57
CA LEU A 121 13.12 -10.49 7.31
C LEU A 121 13.51 -9.15 6.65
N VAL A 122 14.74 -9.02 6.16
CA VAL A 122 15.18 -7.84 5.40
C VAL A 122 14.36 -7.67 4.13
N ALA A 123 14.18 -8.74 3.35
CA ALA A 123 13.38 -8.70 2.13
C ALA A 123 11.91 -8.33 2.40
N LEU A 124 11.29 -8.92 3.42
CA LEU A 124 9.92 -8.59 3.85
C LEU A 124 9.78 -7.14 4.32
N GLU A 125 10.79 -6.61 5.04
CA GLU A 125 10.77 -5.22 5.49
C GLU A 125 10.89 -4.25 4.30
N ASN A 126 11.71 -4.57 3.29
CA ASN A 126 11.76 -3.80 2.05
C ASN A 126 10.42 -3.77 1.32
N ASP A 127 9.75 -4.92 1.20
CA ASP A 127 8.42 -5.01 0.57
C ASP A 127 7.39 -4.21 1.36
N ARG A 128 7.42 -4.27 2.69
CA ARG A 128 6.55 -3.47 3.57
C ARG A 128 6.79 -1.97 3.40
N ILE A 129 8.05 -1.53 3.33
CA ILE A 129 8.44 -0.13 3.15
C ILE A 129 7.89 0.38 1.82
N ALA A 130 8.15 -0.34 0.73
CA ALA A 130 7.68 0.02 -0.60
C ALA A 130 6.15 0.07 -0.67
N PHE A 131 5.47 -0.98 -0.18
CA PHE A 131 4.01 -1.05 -0.13
C PHE A 131 3.41 0.12 0.67
N ASN A 132 3.91 0.39 1.88
CA ASN A 132 3.36 1.45 2.73
C ASN A 132 3.59 2.84 2.13
N MET A 133 4.72 3.05 1.44
CA MET A 133 4.99 4.29 0.71
C MET A 133 3.99 4.46 -0.45
N GLN A 134 3.82 3.42 -1.29
CA GLN A 134 2.87 3.44 -2.42
C GLN A 134 1.43 3.67 -1.95
N MET A 135 1.04 3.02 -0.86
CA MET A 135 -0.27 3.21 -0.23
C MET A 135 -0.46 4.66 0.25
N SER A 136 0.58 5.26 0.86
CA SER A 136 0.55 6.66 1.30
C SER A 136 0.36 7.62 0.12
N VAL A 137 1.04 7.37 -1.00
CA VAL A 137 0.91 8.16 -2.24
C VAL A 137 -0.53 8.08 -2.78
N LEU A 138 -1.07 6.87 -2.96
CA LEU A 138 -2.43 6.70 -3.49
C LEU A 138 -3.49 7.34 -2.58
N ASN A 139 -3.37 7.19 -1.26
CA ASN A 139 -4.31 7.83 -0.33
C ASN A 139 -4.22 9.36 -0.37
N SER A 140 -3.01 9.90 -0.54
CA SER A 140 -2.81 11.35 -0.68
C SER A 140 -3.47 11.86 -1.95
N ILE A 141 -3.30 11.17 -3.07
CA ILE A 141 -3.93 11.51 -4.35
C ILE A 141 -5.47 11.49 -4.22
N VAL A 142 -6.05 10.41 -3.70
CA VAL A 142 -7.50 10.28 -3.51
C VAL A 142 -8.04 11.41 -2.62
N ARG A 143 -7.36 11.74 -1.53
CA ARG A 143 -7.74 12.85 -0.66
C ARG A 143 -7.72 14.19 -1.40
N GLN A 144 -6.65 14.47 -2.16
CA GLN A 144 -6.55 15.70 -2.93
C GLN A 144 -7.64 15.81 -4.00
N LEU A 145 -7.97 14.72 -4.69
CA LEU A 145 -9.03 14.69 -5.69
C LEU A 145 -10.40 15.03 -5.09
N ARG A 146 -10.72 14.50 -3.90
CA ARG A 146 -11.93 14.86 -3.16
C ARG A 146 -11.96 16.35 -2.80
N GLU A 147 -10.86 16.86 -2.23
CA GLU A 147 -10.75 18.27 -1.87
C GLU A 147 -10.91 19.19 -3.10
N CYS A 148 -10.31 18.83 -4.24
CA CYS A 148 -10.43 19.58 -5.49
C CYS A 148 -11.85 19.50 -6.09
N LYS A 149 -12.51 18.33 -6.01
CA LYS A 149 -13.90 18.15 -6.43
C LYS A 149 -14.83 19.10 -5.70
N GLU A 150 -14.73 19.18 -4.36
CA GLU A 150 -15.56 20.08 -3.55
C GLU A 150 -15.26 21.56 -3.85
N LYS A 151 -14.00 21.93 -4.07
CA LYS A 151 -13.62 23.29 -4.49
C LYS A 151 -14.20 23.65 -5.86
N ASN A 152 -14.15 22.73 -6.82
CA ASN A 152 -14.70 22.94 -8.16
C ASN A 152 -16.23 23.06 -8.12
N LYS A 153 -16.90 22.21 -7.33
CA LYS A 153 -18.33 22.34 -7.07
C LYS A 153 -18.67 23.71 -6.47
N SER A 154 -17.96 24.11 -5.42
CA SER A 154 -18.19 25.40 -4.75
C SER A 154 -18.03 26.60 -5.68
N ILE A 155 -17.03 26.60 -6.59
CA ILE A 155 -16.87 27.72 -7.53
C ILE A 155 -17.98 27.76 -8.59
N LEU A 156 -18.47 26.60 -9.05
CA LEU A 156 -19.59 26.50 -9.98
C LEU A 156 -20.92 26.95 -9.35
N GLU A 157 -21.12 26.63 -8.07
CA GLU A 157 -22.27 27.12 -7.30
C GLU A 157 -22.23 28.65 -7.15
N LEU A 158 -21.06 29.22 -6.87
CA LEU A 158 -20.87 30.67 -6.74
C LEU A 158 -20.98 31.42 -8.08
N SER A 159 -20.62 30.80 -9.20
CA SER A 159 -20.76 31.39 -10.53
C SER A 159 -22.18 31.29 -11.10
N GLY A 160 -23.07 30.50 -10.47
CA GLY A 160 -24.41 30.22 -10.98
C GLY A 160 -24.44 29.22 -12.15
N GLU A 161 -23.33 28.53 -12.40
CA GLU A 161 -23.18 27.54 -13.49
C GLU A 161 -23.47 26.11 -13.02
N TYR A 162 -23.74 25.91 -11.72
CA TYR A 162 -24.07 24.60 -11.17
C TYR A 162 -25.50 24.17 -11.57
N SER A 163 -25.59 23.23 -12.51
CA SER A 163 -26.85 22.58 -12.88
C SER A 163 -26.96 21.24 -12.15
N ASN A 164 -28.10 20.99 -11.49
CA ASN A 164 -28.42 19.73 -10.80
C ASN A 164 -28.40 18.51 -11.74
#